data_AF-A0A7S4I214-F1
#
_entry.id   AF-A0A7S4I214-F1
#
_cell.length_a   1.000
_cell.length_b   1.000
_cell.length_c   1.000
_cell.angle_alpha   90.00
_cell.angle_beta   90.00
_cell.angle_gamma   90.00
#
_symmetry.space_group_name_H-M   'P 1'
#
loop_
_entity.id
_entity.type
_entity.pdbx_description
1 polymer ?
#
loop_
_entity_poly.entity_id
_entity_poly.type
_entity_poly.pdbx_seq_one_letter_code
_entity_poly.pdbx_strand_id
1 'polypeptide(L)'
;GAPGFGRGAVWCKPEWGAGDPWCGGNPFAPENLQLMLQGHRGRDQINEVVIDTDCINDNLPRSIEAIFYPSACGRGSQCRRDAEQVHQTFRREFGLSAEKSPLVRLDTSNWEEPFSKAGAID
;
A
#
# COMPACT_ATOMS: atom_id res chain seq x y z
N GLY A 1 6.63 17.82 -3.23
CA GLY A 1 5.46 17.10 -3.74
C GLY A 1 5.80 15.63 -3.78
N ALA A 2 5.06 14.79 -3.08
CA ALA A 2 5.20 13.35 -3.21
C ALA A 2 4.73 12.93 -4.61
N PRO A 3 5.37 11.94 -5.26
CA PRO A 3 4.90 11.44 -6.55
C PRO A 3 3.59 10.71 -6.30
N GLY A 4 2.48 11.42 -6.54
CA GLY A 4 1.16 10.83 -6.54
C GLY A 4 1.08 9.74 -7.60
N PHE A 5 0.46 8.62 -7.23
CA PHE A 5 -0.26 7.78 -8.17
C PHE A 5 -1.14 8.70 -9.03
N GLY A 6 -0.72 9.02 -10.25
CA GLY A 6 -1.52 9.92 -11.09
C GLY A 6 -0.85 10.60 -12.27
N ARG A 7 0.48 10.62 -12.40
CA ARG A 7 1.12 11.09 -13.66
C ARG A 7 2.37 10.30 -13.97
N GLY A 8 2.20 9.18 -14.69
CA GLY A 8 3.30 8.35 -15.20
C GLY A 8 3.28 6.88 -14.77
N ALA A 9 2.20 6.37 -14.16
CA ALA A 9 2.06 4.94 -13.93
C ALA A 9 2.13 4.22 -15.29
N VAL A 10 3.20 3.46 -15.51
CA VAL A 10 3.30 2.56 -16.66
C VAL A 10 2.33 1.44 -16.36
N TRP A 11 1.15 1.48 -16.97
CA TRP A 11 0.20 0.39 -16.84
C TRP A 11 0.75 -0.87 -17.48
N CYS A 12 0.36 -2.02 -16.92
CA CYS A 12 0.56 -3.30 -17.58
C CYS A 12 -0.02 -3.23 -18.99
N LYS A 13 0.83 -3.47 -19.99
CA LYS A 13 0.36 -3.50 -21.37
C LYS A 13 -0.21 -4.88 -21.70
N PRO A 14 -1.31 -4.97 -22.46
CA PRO A 14 -1.93 -6.25 -22.80
C PRO A 14 -0.97 -7.25 -23.45
N GLU A 15 0.01 -6.76 -24.23
CA GLU A 15 1.06 -7.58 -24.85
C GLU A 15 2.01 -8.27 -23.84
N TRP A 16 2.03 -7.83 -22.58
CA TRP A 16 2.84 -8.43 -21.50
C TRP A 16 2.06 -9.49 -20.72
N GLY A 17 0.73 -9.34 -20.61
CA GLY A 17 -0.15 -10.14 -19.76
C GLY A 17 -0.30 -11.62 -20.16
N ALA A 18 0.07 -11.99 -21.40
CA ALA A 18 0.03 -13.38 -21.85
C ALA A 18 1.22 -14.24 -21.35
N GLY A 19 2.34 -13.61 -21.00
CA GLY A 19 3.59 -14.29 -20.59
C GLY A 19 4.07 -13.94 -19.19
N ASP A 20 3.74 -12.75 -18.70
CA ASP A 20 4.14 -12.24 -17.39
C ASP A 20 2.92 -11.72 -16.61
N PRO A 21 2.37 -12.51 -15.66
CA PRO A 21 1.25 -12.06 -14.83
C PRO A 21 1.65 -10.97 -13.84
N TRP A 22 2.94 -10.84 -13.53
CA TRP A 22 3.43 -9.75 -12.70
C TRP A 22 3.67 -8.48 -13.53
N CYS A 23 3.59 -8.60 -14.86
CA CYS A 23 3.65 -7.50 -15.81
C CYS A 23 4.82 -6.53 -15.59
N GLY A 24 5.99 -7.09 -15.28
CA GLY A 24 7.19 -6.32 -14.92
C GLY A 24 7.06 -5.48 -13.65
N GLY A 25 6.16 -5.86 -12.73
CA GLY A 25 5.83 -5.12 -11.51
C GLY A 25 4.87 -3.95 -11.70
N ASN A 26 4.23 -3.85 -12.87
CA ASN A 26 3.28 -2.79 -13.17
C ASN A 26 1.84 -3.23 -12.90
N PRO A 27 0.99 -2.33 -12.34
CA PRO A 27 -0.41 -2.66 -12.10
C PRO A 27 -1.18 -2.82 -13.42
N PHE A 28 -2.17 -3.71 -13.44
CA PHE A 28 -3.15 -3.76 -14.53
C PHE A 28 -4.03 -2.52 -14.52
N ALA A 29 -4.31 -1.98 -15.71
CA ALA A 29 -5.31 -0.93 -15.86
C ALA A 29 -6.71 -1.48 -15.48
N PRO A 30 -7.61 -0.68 -14.88
CA PRO A 30 -8.94 -1.12 -14.45
C PRO A 30 -9.74 -1.84 -15.55
N GLU A 31 -9.65 -1.36 -16.78
CA GLU A 31 -10.31 -1.94 -17.97
C GLU A 31 -9.79 -3.32 -18.37
N ASN A 32 -8.58 -3.70 -17.92
CA ASN A 32 -7.94 -4.98 -18.23
C ASN A 32 -8.08 -6.02 -17.10
N LEU A 33 -9.03 -5.81 -16.17
CA LEU A 33 -9.29 -6.71 -15.05
C LEU A 33 -9.53 -8.16 -15.49
N GLN A 34 -10.24 -8.36 -16.60
CA GLN A 34 -10.49 -9.69 -17.14
C GLN A 34 -9.20 -10.40 -17.58
N LEU A 35 -8.27 -9.66 -18.20
CA LEU A 35 -6.98 -10.20 -18.64
C LEU A 35 -6.09 -10.57 -17.44
N MET A 36 -6.07 -9.71 -16.41
CA MET A 36 -5.42 -10.03 -15.14
C MET A 36 -5.98 -11.34 -14.57
N LEU A 37 -7.30 -11.43 -14.37
CA LEU A 37 -7.93 -12.59 -13.75
C LEU A 37 -7.70 -13.89 -14.56
N GLN A 38 -7.58 -13.79 -15.89
CA GLN A 38 -7.20 -14.92 -16.74
C GLN A 38 -5.73 -15.34 -16.52
N GLY A 39 -4.80 -14.40 -16.37
CA GLY A 39 -3.38 -14.66 -16.10
C GLY A 39 -3.12 -15.31 -14.72
N HIS A 40 -3.96 -15.02 -13.73
CA HIS A 40 -3.89 -15.61 -12.38
C HIS A 40 -4.62 -16.94 -12.25
N ARG A 41 -5.44 -17.33 -13.24
CA ARG A 41 -6.22 -18.57 -13.20
C ARG A 41 -5.29 -19.79 -13.18
N GLY A 42 -5.23 -20.49 -12.05
CA GLY A 42 -4.37 -21.67 -11.84
C GLY A 42 -2.97 -21.38 -11.30
N ARG A 43 -2.71 -20.15 -10.83
CA ARG A 43 -1.47 -19.80 -10.13
C ARG A 43 -1.77 -19.59 -8.65
N ASP A 44 -1.58 -20.64 -7.85
CA ASP A 44 -1.97 -20.75 -6.43
C ASP A 44 -1.21 -19.82 -5.45
N GLN A 45 -0.58 -18.73 -5.90
CA GLN A 45 0.39 -17.98 -5.09
C GLN A 45 0.25 -16.46 -5.09
N ILE A 46 -0.78 -15.87 -5.69
CA ILE A 46 -0.92 -14.41 -5.71
C ILE A 46 -2.24 -13.97 -5.08
N ASN A 47 -2.13 -13.26 -3.95
CA ASN A 47 -3.23 -12.50 -3.37
C ASN A 47 -3.21 -11.10 -3.99
N GLU A 48 -4.00 -10.86 -5.03
CA GLU A 48 -4.24 -9.51 -5.55
C GLU A 48 -5.50 -8.91 -4.94
N VAL A 49 -5.39 -7.65 -4.53
CA VAL A 49 -6.52 -6.87 -4.02
C VAL A 49 -6.84 -5.80 -5.06
N VAL A 50 -8.03 -5.89 -5.63
CA VAL A 50 -8.58 -4.84 -6.50
C VAL A 50 -9.24 -3.80 -5.60
N ILE A 51 -8.82 -2.54 -5.75
CA ILE A 51 -9.27 -1.45 -4.90
C ILE A 51 -9.90 -0.37 -5.78
N ASP A 52 -11.16 -0.03 -5.49
CA ASP A 52 -11.81 1.15 -6.06
C ASP A 52 -11.27 2.41 -5.38
N THR A 53 -10.48 3.18 -6.13
CA THR A 53 -9.82 4.38 -5.61
C THR A 53 -10.79 5.52 -5.37
N ASP A 54 -11.86 5.63 -6.15
CA ASP A 54 -12.87 6.69 -5.97
C ASP A 54 -13.64 6.44 -4.69
N CYS A 55 -14.03 5.19 -4.44
CA CYS A 55 -14.60 4.79 -3.16
C CYS A 55 -13.66 5.09 -2.00
N ILE A 56 -12.35 4.80 -2.09
CA ILE A 56 -11.42 5.17 -1.01
C ILE A 56 -11.37 6.68 -0.80
N ASN A 57 -11.22 7.46 -1.88
CA ASN A 57 -11.07 8.91 -1.83
C ASN A 57 -12.29 9.60 -1.21
N ASP A 58 -13.50 9.19 -1.61
CA ASP A 58 -14.77 9.68 -1.05
C ASP A 58 -14.94 9.33 0.43
N ASN A 59 -14.15 8.37 0.91
CA ASN A 59 -14.16 7.90 2.28
C ASN A 59 -12.93 8.33 3.08
N LEU A 60 -12.00 9.11 2.53
CA LEU A 60 -10.90 9.63 3.33
C LEU A 60 -11.38 10.68 4.34
N PRO A 61 -10.81 10.72 5.55
CA PRO A 61 -9.76 9.83 6.05
C PRO A 61 -10.26 8.51 6.67
N ARG A 62 -11.58 8.32 6.82
CA ARG A 62 -12.18 7.24 7.63
C ARG A 62 -11.91 5.83 7.11
N SER A 63 -11.49 5.70 5.85
CA SER A 63 -11.09 4.43 5.25
C SER A 63 -9.69 3.95 5.65
N ILE A 64 -8.89 4.80 6.32
CA ILE A 64 -7.53 4.46 6.78
C ILE A 64 -7.50 4.41 8.31
N GLU A 65 -7.35 3.22 8.87
CA GLU A 65 -7.26 3.00 10.32
C GLU A 65 -5.85 3.35 10.85
N ALA A 66 -4.79 2.89 10.19
CA ALA A 66 -3.41 3.08 10.62
C ALA A 66 -2.45 3.08 9.43
N ILE A 67 -1.26 3.64 9.64
CA ILE A 67 -0.12 3.55 8.72
C ILE A 67 0.94 2.67 9.38
N PHE A 68 1.60 1.80 8.62
CA PHE A 68 2.54 0.84 9.18
C PHE A 68 3.88 0.82 8.47
N TYR A 69 4.89 0.27 9.15
CA TYR A 69 6.14 -0.19 8.55
C TYR A 69 6.54 -1.58 9.08
N PRO A 70 7.20 -2.44 8.27
CA PRO A 70 7.68 -3.75 8.73
C PRO A 70 8.71 -3.66 9.86
N SER A 71 8.71 -4.63 10.78
CA SER A 71 9.66 -4.73 11.90
C SER A 71 11.11 -4.86 11.45
N ALA A 72 11.33 -5.42 10.25
CA ALA A 72 12.62 -5.50 9.58
C ALA A 72 13.20 -4.13 9.17
N CYS A 73 12.37 -3.07 9.14
CA CYS A 73 12.86 -1.71 8.96
C CYS A 73 13.63 -1.25 10.21
N GLY A 74 14.96 -1.29 10.11
CA GLY A 74 15.85 -0.76 11.14
C GLY A 74 15.61 0.73 11.44
N ARG A 75 16.15 1.22 12.56
CA ARG A 75 16.09 2.66 12.88
C ARG A 75 16.78 3.46 11.78
N GLY A 76 16.14 4.54 11.33
CA GLY A 76 16.68 5.37 10.26
C GLY A 76 16.80 4.67 8.91
N SER A 77 16.09 3.57 8.68
CA SER A 77 15.96 3.01 7.34
C SER A 77 15.05 3.88 6.47
N GLN A 78 15.21 3.78 5.14
CA GLN A 78 14.35 4.53 4.21
C GLN A 78 12.88 4.10 4.35
N CYS A 79 12.60 2.80 4.42
CA CYS A 79 11.22 2.30 4.56
C CYS A 79 10.51 2.82 5.82
N ARG A 80 11.23 2.97 6.93
CA ARG A 80 10.68 3.59 8.14
C ARG A 80 10.41 5.09 7.93
N ARG A 81 11.37 5.83 7.36
CA ARG A 81 11.20 7.27 7.09
C ARG A 81 10.04 7.56 6.14
N ASP A 82 9.85 6.72 5.13
CA ASP A 82 8.75 6.87 4.17
C ASP A 82 7.40 6.72 4.88
N ALA A 83 7.25 5.69 5.73
CA ALA A 83 6.03 5.51 6.52
C ALA A 83 5.78 6.66 7.50
N GLU A 84 6.83 7.16 8.17
CA GLU A 84 6.76 8.34 9.04
C GLU A 84 6.34 9.60 8.28
N GLN A 85 6.88 9.81 7.08
CA GLN A 85 6.53 10.96 6.24
C GLN A 85 5.09 10.89 5.74
N VAL A 86 4.62 9.70 5.32
CA VAL A 86 3.23 9.47 4.92
C VAL A 86 2.30 9.70 6.11
N HIS A 87 2.65 9.19 7.29
CA HIS A 87 1.88 9.40 8.53
C HIS A 87 1.73 10.87 8.90
N GLN A 88 2.83 11.62 8.90
CA GLN A 88 2.79 13.05 9.18
C GLN A 88 2.00 13.82 8.13
N THR A 89 2.12 13.45 6.86
CA THR A 89 1.41 14.11 5.76
C THR A 89 -0.08 13.85 5.83
N PHE A 90 -0.48 12.59 6.02
CA PHE A 90 -1.88 12.19 6.16
C PHE A 90 -2.56 12.90 7.33
N ARG A 91 -1.91 12.90 8.50
CA ARG A 91 -2.44 13.58 9.69
C ARG A 91 -2.57 15.08 9.51
N ARG A 92 -1.59 15.72 8.86
CA ARG A 92 -1.63 17.16 8.58
C ARG A 92 -2.75 17.51 7.61
N GLU A 93 -2.91 16.71 6.55
CA GLU A 93 -3.93 16.92 5.52
C GLU A 93 -5.35 16.85 6.11
N PHE A 94 -5.60 15.87 6.98
CA PHE A 94 -6.94 15.59 7.52
C PHE A 94 -7.16 16.08 8.96
N GLY A 95 -6.22 16.83 9.54
CA GLY A 95 -6.33 17.35 10.91
C GLY A 95 -6.42 16.28 12.00
N LEU A 96 -5.76 15.12 11.82
CA LEU A 96 -5.87 13.97 12.70
C LEU A 96 -4.81 13.93 13.80
N SER A 97 -5.22 13.47 14.99
CA SER A 97 -4.29 13.14 16.07
C SER A 97 -3.58 11.81 15.81
N ALA A 98 -2.49 11.54 16.54
CA ALA A 98 -1.75 10.28 16.41
C ALA A 98 -2.57 9.07 16.90
N GLU A 99 -3.57 9.30 17.74
CA GLU A 99 -4.47 8.28 18.26
C GLU A 99 -5.57 7.92 17.26
N LYS A 100 -5.95 8.85 16.38
CA LYS A 100 -6.98 8.64 15.35
C LYS A 100 -6.44 8.03 14.06
N SER A 101 -5.13 8.17 13.82
CA SER A 101 -4.43 7.48 12.75
C SER A 101 -3.03 7.18 13.26
N PRO A 102 -2.82 6.03 13.95
CA PRO A 102 -1.52 5.69 14.52
C PRO A 102 -0.53 5.22 13.46
N LEU A 103 0.75 5.44 13.78
CA LEU A 103 1.87 4.76 13.13
C LEU A 103 2.19 3.49 13.93
N VAL A 104 2.16 2.34 13.28
CA VAL A 104 2.40 1.04 13.92
C VAL A 104 3.54 0.28 13.24
N ARG A 105 4.18 -0.60 14.01
CA ARG A 105 5.19 -1.54 13.51
C ARG A 105 4.54 -2.89 13.29
N LEU A 106 4.70 -3.46 12.09
CA LEU A 106 4.21 -4.77 11.70
C LEU A 106 5.29 -5.84 11.87
N ASP A 107 5.08 -6.83 12.73
CA ASP A 107 5.91 -8.02 12.87
C ASP A 107 5.26 -9.22 12.16
N THR A 108 5.79 -9.55 10.98
CA THR A 108 5.27 -10.66 10.17
C THR A 108 5.64 -12.05 10.71
N SER A 109 6.45 -12.12 11.77
CA SER A 109 6.77 -13.38 12.45
C SER A 109 5.85 -13.69 13.63
N ASN A 110 5.08 -12.72 14.11
CA ASN A 110 4.12 -12.87 15.20
C ASN A 110 2.70 -12.64 14.69
N TRP A 111 2.01 -13.70 14.29
CA TRP A 111 0.65 -13.60 13.75
C TRP A 111 -0.43 -13.41 14.83
N GLU A 112 -0.13 -13.67 16.09
CA GLU A 112 -1.07 -13.47 17.20
C GLU A 112 -1.17 -11.98 17.57
N GLU A 113 -0.03 -11.29 17.62
CA GLU A 113 0.06 -9.86 17.89
C GLU A 113 0.99 -9.16 16.89
N PRO A 114 0.55 -9.00 15.62
CA PRO A 114 1.43 -8.51 14.55
C PRO A 114 1.71 -7.02 14.63
N PHE A 115 0.92 -6.24 15.38
CA PHE A 115 1.06 -4.78 15.45
C PHE A 115 1.51 -4.32 16.82
N SER A 116 2.51 -3.43 16.83
CA SER A 116 2.97 -2.73 18.03
C SER A 116 3.03 -1.22 17.77
N LYS A 117 2.93 -0.40 18.82
CA LYS A 117 3.13 1.05 18.68
C LYS A 117 4.51 1.32 18.09
N ALA A 118 4.61 2.22 17.11
CA ALA A 118 5.90 2.74 16.71
C ALA A 118 6.53 3.46 17.92
N GLY A 119 7.80 3.15 18.22
CA GLY A 119 8.52 3.84 19.30
C GLY A 119 8.62 5.34 19.02
N ALA A 120 8.51 6.16 20.07
CA ALA A 120 8.65 7.61 19.96
C ALA A 120 10.00 7.97 19.30
N ILE A 121 9.98 9.04 18.51
CA ILE A 121 11.19 9.75 18.11
C ILE A 121 11.42 10.77 19.23
N ASP A 122 12.47 10.58 20.02
CA ASP A 122 13.05 11.64 20.84
C ASP A 122 13.89 12.56 19.95
#